data_AF-A0A8H4RL97-F1
#
_entry.id   AF-A0A8H4RL97-F1
#
_cell.length_a   1.000
_cell.length_b   1.000
_cell.length_c   1.000
_cell.angle_alpha   90.00
_cell.angle_beta   90.00
_cell.angle_gamma   90.00
#
_symmetry.space_group_name_H-M   'P 1'
#
loop_
_entity.id
_entity.type
_entity.pdbx_description
1 polymer ?
#
loop_
_entity_poly.entity_id
_entity_poly.type
_entity_poly.pdbx_seq_one_letter_code
_entity_poly.pdbx_strand_id
1 'polypeptide(L)'
;MFALRFILAAGSLSTLISGTPVPSPPSDLQERSANVYTVYGGTGDVSDGWPAQSAWVSSFETMFANNQATIAASCTQWSVANPSSSEIADIQSGIQSVASSTGIDARFILAIVLQESNGCVRAPTTNYGVRNPGLMQSHNGAGTCNDGSVQNPCPSSEITQMIQDGTGGTASGDGLKQCIALSGATDVSMYYKAARIYNSGSISSTKNLGAGVATHCYASDVANRLTGWTTAASTCSEGSVASLSGTVVTVGSSSSDGSASSSAVAPVVVPSSSSAAPIVVQSTTASVPQASGGVFADVGSSSQATSAVSIPVAAASPVASLVVTSQAPAPTPKSSTIAVVTTATVIPQAASTVASSATPHPTISVNDPNVGATITPGTACTQEGEWNCIDGKSFQQCGSGTWSVVMQLGAGTQCTTALADTINITAIESKPKPKSRRSMNRHIRLHKNM
;
A
#
# COMPACT_ATOMS: atom_id res chain seq x y z
N MET A 1 21.90 28.72 -87.94
CA MET A 1 21.46 27.42 -88.51
C MET A 1 22.27 26.33 -87.84
N PHE A 2 21.66 25.51 -86.98
CA PHE A 2 21.72 24.04 -87.01
C PHE A 2 21.04 23.49 -85.76
N ALA A 3 20.09 22.59 -86.01
CA ALA A 3 19.14 22.03 -85.07
C ALA A 3 19.82 21.16 -84.00
N LEU A 4 19.45 21.38 -82.74
CA LEU A 4 19.83 20.53 -81.62
C LEU A 4 18.90 19.31 -81.58
N ARG A 5 19.53 18.14 -81.43
CA ARG A 5 18.91 16.82 -81.51
C ARG A 5 18.15 16.47 -80.24
N PHE A 6 16.94 15.94 -80.42
CA PHE A 6 16.17 15.24 -79.40
C PHE A 6 16.87 13.94 -78.98
N ILE A 7 17.09 13.76 -77.69
CA ILE A 7 17.36 12.45 -77.06
C ILE A 7 16.15 12.14 -76.19
N LEU A 8 15.37 11.13 -76.62
CA LEU A 8 14.32 10.50 -75.83
C LEU A 8 14.99 9.54 -74.84
N ALA A 9 14.89 9.81 -73.54
CA ALA A 9 15.22 8.86 -72.49
C ALA A 9 13.93 8.52 -71.73
N ALA A 10 13.53 7.25 -71.80
CA ALA A 10 12.39 6.69 -71.11
C ALA A 10 12.67 6.64 -69.59
N GLY A 11 11.95 7.47 -68.82
CA GLY A 11 11.93 7.42 -67.36
C GLY A 11 10.84 6.48 -66.88
N SER A 12 11.25 5.42 -66.19
CA SER A 12 10.41 4.44 -65.52
C SER A 12 9.60 5.09 -64.39
N LEU A 13 8.27 4.90 -64.37
CA LEU A 13 7.44 5.26 -63.21
C LEU A 13 7.74 4.30 -62.05
N SER A 14 8.39 4.77 -61.00
CA SER A 14 8.33 4.12 -59.69
C SER A 14 7.00 4.49 -59.05
N THR A 15 6.08 3.53 -58.97
CA THR A 15 4.86 3.65 -58.16
C THR A 15 5.25 3.65 -56.68
N LEU A 16 5.30 4.84 -56.08
CA LEU A 16 5.34 5.01 -54.62
C LEU A 16 3.99 4.57 -54.05
N ILE A 17 3.96 3.39 -53.45
CA ILE A 17 2.84 2.91 -52.64
C ILE A 17 2.99 3.56 -51.27
N SER A 18 2.29 4.68 -51.05
CA SER A 18 2.13 5.25 -49.71
C SER A 18 1.22 4.33 -48.90
N GLY A 19 1.80 3.36 -48.19
CA GLY A 19 1.10 2.63 -47.14
C GLY A 19 0.80 3.60 -46.00
N THR A 20 -0.47 3.99 -45.86
CA THR A 20 -0.93 4.70 -44.67
C THR A 20 -0.76 3.77 -43.45
N PRO A 21 -0.11 4.20 -42.36
CA PRO A 21 -0.14 3.44 -41.12
C PRO A 21 -1.60 3.35 -40.67
N VAL A 22 -2.14 2.14 -40.65
CA VAL A 22 -3.39 1.87 -39.95
C VAL A 22 -3.12 2.20 -38.49
N PRO A 23 -3.87 3.13 -37.87
CA PRO A 23 -3.75 3.34 -36.44
C PRO A 23 -4.23 2.07 -35.75
N SER A 24 -3.27 1.29 -35.25
CA SER A 24 -3.56 0.25 -34.27
C SER A 24 -4.34 0.90 -33.13
N PRO A 25 -5.47 0.32 -32.69
CA PRO A 25 -6.13 0.80 -31.50
C PRO A 25 -5.11 0.79 -30.35
N PRO A 26 -5.11 1.79 -29.46
CA PRO A 26 -4.27 1.74 -28.27
C PRO A 26 -4.59 0.42 -27.56
N SER A 27 -3.57 -0.38 -27.33
CA SER A 27 -3.66 -1.57 -26.51
C SER A 27 -3.84 -1.12 -25.06
N ASP A 28 -5.03 -0.64 -24.71
CA ASP A 28 -5.53 -0.53 -23.33
C ASP A 28 -5.86 -1.92 -22.76
N LEU A 29 -4.99 -2.89 -23.05
CA LEU A 29 -4.71 -3.97 -22.11
C LEU A 29 -3.65 -3.42 -21.17
N GLN A 30 -4.00 -2.33 -20.47
CA GLN A 30 -3.38 -1.98 -19.21
C GLN A 30 -3.45 -3.27 -18.40
N GLU A 31 -2.27 -3.83 -18.14
CA GLU A 31 -2.02 -5.16 -17.60
C GLU A 31 -2.95 -5.42 -16.41
N ARG A 32 -4.18 -5.89 -16.69
CA ARG A 32 -5.07 -6.44 -15.67
C ARG A 32 -4.42 -7.75 -15.33
N SER A 33 -3.45 -7.70 -14.42
CA SER A 33 -2.88 -8.85 -13.75
C SER A 33 -4.03 -9.81 -13.48
N ALA A 34 -3.85 -11.08 -13.84
CA ALA A 34 -4.91 -12.06 -13.70
C ALA A 34 -5.41 -11.99 -12.25
N ASN A 35 -6.66 -11.59 -12.04
CA ASN A 35 -7.30 -11.50 -10.73
C ASN A 35 -7.54 -12.94 -10.24
N VAL A 36 -6.45 -13.60 -9.87
CA VAL A 36 -6.34 -15.01 -9.53
C VAL A 36 -5.70 -15.06 -8.15
N TYR A 37 -6.20 -15.96 -7.33
CA TYR A 37 -5.65 -16.20 -6.00
C TYR A 37 -4.81 -17.49 -6.00
N THR A 38 -3.64 -17.43 -5.39
CA THR A 38 -2.73 -18.55 -5.16
C THR A 38 -2.51 -18.72 -3.66
N VAL A 39 -2.69 -19.93 -3.12
CA VAL A 39 -2.43 -20.15 -1.69
C VAL A 39 -0.93 -20.34 -1.48
N TYR A 40 -0.32 -19.47 -0.66
CA TYR A 40 1.08 -19.53 -0.31
C TYR A 40 1.26 -20.07 1.12
N GLY A 41 1.80 -21.28 1.24
CA GLY A 41 2.28 -21.86 2.50
C GLY A 41 3.80 -21.78 2.63
N GLY A 42 4.37 -22.23 3.75
CA GLY A 42 5.81 -22.24 3.95
C GLY A 42 6.36 -20.90 4.44
N THR A 43 7.65 -20.63 4.18
CA THR A 43 8.44 -19.62 4.90
C THR A 43 8.41 -18.21 4.31
N GLY A 44 7.77 -18.03 3.15
CA GLY A 44 7.90 -16.81 2.36
C GLY A 44 9.03 -16.86 1.33
N ASP A 45 9.84 -17.92 1.33
CA ASP A 45 10.98 -18.01 0.43
C ASP A 45 10.50 -18.38 -0.99
N VAL A 46 11.19 -17.86 -2.01
CA VAL A 46 10.88 -18.16 -3.42
C VAL A 46 11.00 -19.67 -3.70
N SER A 47 11.87 -20.39 -2.98
CA SER A 47 12.00 -21.84 -3.05
C SER A 47 10.73 -22.61 -2.66
N ASP A 48 9.89 -22.01 -1.82
CA ASP A 48 8.60 -22.58 -1.40
C ASP A 48 7.49 -22.24 -2.42
N GLY A 49 7.83 -21.49 -3.48
CA GLY A 49 6.93 -21.07 -4.54
C GLY A 49 6.31 -19.68 -4.34
N TRP A 50 6.79 -18.90 -3.35
CA TRP A 50 6.37 -17.51 -3.18
C TRP A 50 6.88 -16.64 -4.33
N PRO A 51 6.16 -15.55 -4.68
CA PRO A 51 6.54 -14.75 -5.83
C PRO A 51 7.86 -14.03 -5.58
N ALA A 52 8.74 -14.02 -6.58
CA ALA A 52 9.87 -13.10 -6.63
C ALA A 52 9.36 -11.65 -6.79
N GLN A 53 10.15 -10.65 -6.39
CA GLN A 53 9.74 -9.25 -6.52
C GLN A 53 9.49 -8.84 -7.99
N SER A 54 10.15 -9.50 -8.94
CA SER A 54 9.92 -9.30 -10.38
C SER A 54 8.56 -9.80 -10.87
N ALA A 55 7.84 -10.61 -10.08
CA ALA A 55 6.49 -11.06 -10.38
C ALA A 55 5.41 -10.13 -9.79
N TRP A 56 5.81 -9.12 -9.02
CA TRP A 56 4.87 -8.12 -8.51
C TRP A 56 4.34 -7.24 -9.65
N VAL A 57 3.20 -6.60 -9.40
CA VAL A 57 2.68 -5.54 -10.28
C VAL A 57 3.79 -4.53 -10.54
N SER A 58 3.95 -4.18 -11.82
CA SER A 58 5.14 -3.49 -12.35
C SER A 58 5.40 -2.13 -11.71
N SER A 59 4.36 -1.42 -11.27
CA SER A 59 4.49 -0.14 -10.56
C SER A 59 3.43 0.03 -9.47
N PHE A 60 3.71 0.93 -8.53
CA PHE A 60 2.75 1.36 -7.51
C PHE A 60 1.50 1.98 -8.15
N GLU A 61 1.66 2.84 -9.15
CA GLU A 61 0.54 3.52 -9.83
C GLU A 61 -0.40 2.51 -10.48
N THR A 62 0.14 1.46 -11.09
CA THR A 62 -0.65 0.37 -11.68
C THR A 62 -1.39 -0.41 -10.61
N MET A 63 -0.72 -0.77 -9.51
CA MET A 63 -1.34 -1.48 -8.40
C MET A 63 -2.44 -0.66 -7.72
N PHE A 64 -2.23 0.65 -7.57
CA PHE A 64 -3.22 1.57 -7.01
C PHE A 64 -4.43 1.71 -7.93
N ALA A 65 -4.21 1.92 -9.24
CA ALA A 65 -5.28 1.98 -10.24
C ALA A 65 -6.11 0.69 -10.26
N ASN A 66 -5.47 -0.48 -10.17
CA ASN A 66 -6.15 -1.78 -10.13
C ASN A 66 -7.08 -1.93 -8.91
N ASN A 67 -6.78 -1.24 -7.80
CA ASN A 67 -7.52 -1.32 -6.54
C ASN A 67 -8.44 -0.11 -6.27
N GLN A 68 -8.48 0.88 -7.17
CA GLN A 68 -9.22 2.13 -6.93
C GLN A 68 -10.71 1.90 -6.61
N ALA A 69 -11.35 0.95 -7.30
CA ALA A 69 -12.76 0.61 -7.05
C ALA A 69 -12.97 -0.01 -5.65
N THR A 70 -12.02 -0.82 -5.19
CA THR A 70 -12.03 -1.39 -3.83
C THR A 70 -11.90 -0.29 -2.79
N ILE A 71 -10.94 0.62 -2.97
CA ILE A 71 -10.71 1.75 -2.05
C ILE A 71 -11.94 2.66 -2.01
N ALA A 72 -12.52 2.99 -3.16
CA ALA A 72 -13.71 3.84 -3.26
C ALA A 72 -14.97 3.25 -2.61
N ALA A 73 -15.02 1.93 -2.38
CA ALA A 73 -16.14 1.25 -1.73
C ALA A 73 -15.81 0.74 -0.31
N SER A 74 -14.58 0.98 0.15
CA SER A 74 -13.97 0.30 1.29
C SER A 74 -14.66 0.51 2.64
N CYS A 75 -15.27 1.67 2.87
CA CYS A 75 -15.90 1.99 4.15
C CYS A 75 -17.33 1.45 4.28
N THR A 76 -17.92 0.98 3.17
CA THR A 76 -19.25 0.36 3.15
C THR A 76 -19.36 -0.78 4.18
N GLN A 77 -18.27 -1.53 4.39
CA GLN A 77 -18.24 -2.65 5.34
C GLN A 77 -18.47 -2.24 6.81
N TRP A 78 -18.29 -0.96 7.15
CA TRP A 78 -18.59 -0.41 8.47
C TRP A 78 -19.77 0.57 8.47
N SER A 79 -20.52 0.66 7.37
CA SER A 79 -21.67 1.58 7.23
C SER A 79 -21.33 3.04 7.49
N VAL A 80 -20.10 3.47 7.16
CA VAL A 80 -19.66 4.87 7.19
C VAL A 80 -19.38 5.38 5.77
N ALA A 81 -19.24 6.70 5.63
CA ALA A 81 -19.03 7.32 4.32
C ALA A 81 -17.76 6.78 3.64
N ASN A 82 -17.91 6.35 2.39
CA ASN A 82 -16.79 5.93 1.55
C ASN A 82 -15.81 7.07 1.27
N PRO A 83 -14.52 6.75 0.99
CA PRO A 83 -13.54 7.77 0.64
C PRO A 83 -13.99 8.60 -0.57
N SER A 84 -13.87 9.93 -0.46
CA SER A 84 -14.07 10.83 -1.61
C SER A 84 -12.93 10.68 -2.62
N SER A 85 -13.08 11.25 -3.82
CA SER A 85 -11.98 11.28 -4.79
C SER A 85 -10.73 12.01 -4.28
N SER A 86 -10.91 13.06 -3.46
CA SER A 86 -9.78 13.77 -2.83
C SER A 86 -9.10 12.88 -1.80
N GLU A 87 -9.86 12.17 -0.96
CA GLU A 87 -9.28 11.26 0.04
C GLU A 87 -8.56 10.08 -0.60
N ILE A 88 -9.06 9.57 -1.74
CA ILE A 88 -8.37 8.53 -2.51
C ILE A 88 -7.03 9.07 -3.04
N ALA A 89 -6.99 10.31 -3.54
CA ALA A 89 -5.75 10.95 -3.98
C ALA A 89 -4.79 11.22 -2.80
N ASP A 90 -5.33 11.55 -1.63
CA ASP A 90 -4.55 11.71 -0.39
C ASP A 90 -3.96 10.38 0.08
N ILE A 91 -4.69 9.26 -0.03
CA ILE A 91 -4.12 7.92 0.25
C ILE A 91 -2.95 7.65 -0.71
N GLN A 92 -3.13 7.87 -2.02
CA GLN A 92 -2.09 7.63 -3.02
C GLN A 92 -0.82 8.43 -2.71
N SER A 93 -0.99 9.74 -2.48
CA SER A 93 0.10 10.68 -2.21
C SER A 93 0.77 10.39 -0.86
N GLY A 94 -0.03 10.09 0.17
CA GLY A 94 0.46 9.69 1.49
C GLY A 94 1.32 8.43 1.43
N ILE A 95 0.90 7.41 0.67
CA ILE A 95 1.71 6.19 0.46
C ILE A 95 3.03 6.53 -0.22
N GLN A 96 3.03 7.31 -1.30
CA GLN A 96 4.26 7.68 -2.00
C GLN A 96 5.22 8.50 -1.12
N SER A 97 4.68 9.43 -0.34
CA SER A 97 5.45 10.25 0.61
C SER A 97 6.11 9.40 1.70
N VAL A 98 5.33 8.52 2.35
CA VAL A 98 5.83 7.66 3.42
C VAL A 98 6.77 6.58 2.87
N ALA A 99 6.51 6.03 1.68
CA ALA A 99 7.45 5.14 1.00
C ALA A 99 8.83 5.81 0.82
N SER A 100 8.82 7.07 0.35
CA SER A 100 10.03 7.85 0.15
C SER A 100 10.78 8.13 1.45
N SER A 101 10.08 8.45 2.54
CA SER A 101 10.71 8.77 3.83
C SER A 101 11.23 7.54 4.59
N THR A 102 10.55 6.40 4.42
CA THR A 102 10.88 5.17 5.15
C THR A 102 11.80 4.23 4.38
N GLY A 103 11.84 4.35 3.05
CA GLY A 103 12.54 3.45 2.14
C GLY A 103 11.79 2.14 1.86
N ILE A 104 10.52 2.05 2.25
CA ILE A 104 9.69 0.86 2.05
C ILE A 104 8.98 0.94 0.70
N ASP A 105 8.94 -0.16 -0.06
CA ASP A 105 8.29 -0.22 -1.37
C ASP A 105 6.79 0.17 -1.26
N ALA A 106 6.38 1.19 -2.01
CA ALA A 106 5.02 1.72 -1.99
C ALA A 106 3.95 0.65 -2.34
N ARG A 107 4.28 -0.36 -3.14
CA ARG A 107 3.38 -1.48 -3.44
C ARG A 107 3.11 -2.31 -2.19
N PHE A 108 4.12 -2.52 -1.35
CA PHE A 108 3.97 -3.23 -0.09
C PHE A 108 3.14 -2.44 0.93
N ILE A 109 3.36 -1.13 1.04
CA ILE A 109 2.53 -0.26 1.88
C ILE A 109 1.06 -0.34 1.43
N LEU A 110 0.79 -0.24 0.13
CA LEU A 110 -0.56 -0.38 -0.41
C LEU A 110 -1.17 -1.76 -0.12
N ALA A 111 -0.39 -2.84 -0.25
CA ALA A 111 -0.86 -4.18 0.06
C ALA A 111 -1.34 -4.28 1.51
N ILE A 112 -0.62 -3.68 2.46
CA ILE A 112 -0.99 -3.66 3.88
C ILE A 112 -2.21 -2.75 4.12
N VAL A 113 -2.28 -1.55 3.52
CA VAL A 113 -3.49 -0.70 3.57
C VAL A 113 -4.73 -1.46 3.10
N LEU A 114 -4.61 -2.20 2.01
CA LEU A 114 -5.71 -3.03 1.48
C LEU A 114 -6.02 -4.22 2.38
N GLN A 115 -5.01 -4.82 3.02
CA GLN A 115 -5.20 -5.95 3.93
C GLN A 115 -5.91 -5.53 5.22
N GLU A 116 -5.55 -4.37 5.77
CA GLU A 116 -6.07 -3.89 7.05
C GLU A 116 -7.47 -3.27 6.92
N SER A 117 -7.71 -2.49 5.86
CA SER A 117 -8.94 -1.70 5.78
C SER A 117 -9.62 -1.67 4.41
N ASN A 118 -9.08 -2.38 3.41
CA ASN A 118 -9.41 -2.16 2.00
C ASN A 118 -9.19 -0.71 1.52
N GLY A 119 -8.48 0.13 2.28
CA GLY A 119 -8.31 1.57 2.00
C GLY A 119 -9.35 2.50 2.61
N CYS A 120 -10.09 2.05 3.63
CA CYS A 120 -11.06 2.92 4.31
C CYS A 120 -10.37 3.88 5.28
N VAL A 121 -10.39 5.18 4.94
CA VAL A 121 -9.84 6.25 5.80
C VAL A 121 -10.58 6.38 7.14
N ARG A 122 -11.76 5.78 7.28
CA ARG A 122 -12.61 5.75 8.48
C ARG A 122 -12.71 4.35 9.08
N ALA A 123 -11.72 3.50 8.86
CA ALA A 123 -11.66 2.20 9.52
C ALA A 123 -11.80 2.39 11.04
N PRO A 124 -12.77 1.72 11.71
CA PRO A 124 -12.98 1.93 13.13
C PRO A 124 -11.76 1.54 13.94
N THR A 125 -11.36 2.42 14.85
CA THR A 125 -10.31 2.12 15.83
C THR A 125 -10.75 0.93 16.68
N THR A 126 -9.94 -0.12 16.69
CA THR A 126 -10.17 -1.28 17.57
C THR A 126 -9.36 -1.11 18.85
N ASN A 127 -9.90 -1.60 19.97
CA ASN A 127 -9.21 -1.55 21.25
C ASN A 127 -9.52 -2.79 22.09
N TYR A 128 -8.57 -3.72 22.12
CA TYR A 128 -8.63 -4.94 22.94
C TYR A 128 -7.45 -5.01 23.92
N GLY A 129 -7.10 -3.86 24.52
CA GLY A 129 -5.91 -3.67 25.35
C GLY A 129 -4.75 -2.98 24.62
N VAL A 130 -4.84 -2.89 23.29
CA VAL A 130 -4.01 -2.05 22.43
C VAL A 130 -4.94 -1.32 21.47
N ARG A 131 -4.72 -0.02 21.27
CA ARG A 131 -5.50 0.81 20.36
C ARG A 131 -4.90 0.70 18.95
N ASN A 132 -5.68 0.20 17.99
CA ASN A 132 -5.25 0.00 16.61
C ASN A 132 -6.15 0.84 15.69
N PRO A 133 -5.75 2.07 15.30
CA PRO A 133 -6.59 2.97 14.53
C PRO A 133 -6.26 2.98 13.04
N GLY A 134 -7.23 3.46 12.27
CA GLY A 134 -7.00 4.02 10.94
C GLY A 134 -6.68 3.01 9.83
N LEU A 135 -6.25 3.54 8.68
CA LEU A 135 -6.04 2.80 7.42
C LEU A 135 -5.23 1.51 7.56
N MET A 136 -4.24 1.51 8.44
CA MET A 136 -3.30 0.41 8.65
C MET A 136 -3.45 -0.25 10.02
N GLN A 137 -4.49 0.08 10.79
CA GLN A 137 -4.74 -0.52 12.11
C GLN A 137 -3.49 -0.50 13.02
N SER A 138 -2.77 0.63 13.03
CA SER A 138 -1.40 0.72 13.55
C SER A 138 -1.32 0.62 15.08
N HIS A 139 -0.32 -0.08 15.62
CA HIS A 139 -0.20 -0.27 17.08
C HIS A 139 -0.03 1.06 17.83
N ASN A 140 -1.06 1.46 18.58
CA ASN A 140 -1.19 2.75 19.26
C ASN A 140 -0.87 3.96 18.35
N GLY A 141 -1.33 3.89 17.08
CA GLY A 141 -1.20 4.99 16.12
C GLY A 141 -1.87 6.28 16.59
N ALA A 142 -1.30 7.42 16.23
CA ALA A 142 -1.95 8.71 16.43
C ALA A 142 -3.06 8.95 15.38
N GLY A 143 -2.80 8.52 14.14
CA GLY A 143 -3.68 8.74 12.99
C GLY A 143 -5.01 8.00 13.09
N THR A 144 -6.14 8.71 13.01
CA THR A 144 -7.48 8.14 12.91
C THR A 144 -8.52 9.17 12.42
N CYS A 145 -9.47 8.73 11.60
CA CYS A 145 -10.71 9.47 11.34
C CYS A 145 -11.94 8.75 11.90
N ASN A 146 -11.75 7.75 12.77
CA ASN A 146 -12.85 7.02 13.40
C ASN A 146 -12.40 6.38 14.73
N ASP A 147 -12.53 7.13 15.81
CA ASP A 147 -12.22 6.67 17.18
C ASP A 147 -13.36 7.04 18.13
N GLY A 148 -14.49 6.35 17.99
CA GLY A 148 -15.74 6.67 18.67
C GLY A 148 -16.56 7.77 17.99
N SER A 149 -15.93 8.64 17.21
CA SER A 149 -16.59 9.59 16.31
C SER A 149 -15.97 9.56 14.91
N VAL A 150 -16.82 9.55 13.89
CA VAL A 150 -16.40 9.54 12.47
C VAL A 150 -16.12 10.97 12.01
N GLN A 151 -14.91 11.19 11.50
CA GLN A 151 -14.52 12.41 10.81
C GLN A 151 -14.77 12.28 9.30
N ASN A 152 -15.49 13.25 8.74
CA ASN A 152 -15.85 13.27 7.33
C ASN A 152 -15.99 14.73 6.83
N PRO A 153 -15.14 15.19 5.89
CA PRO A 153 -14.02 14.49 5.27
C PRO A 153 -12.88 14.20 6.27
N CYS A 154 -12.12 13.14 6.00
CA CYS A 154 -10.89 12.79 6.68
C CYS A 154 -9.73 13.66 6.14
N PRO A 155 -9.03 14.44 6.99
CA PRO A 155 -7.97 15.32 6.54
C PRO A 155 -6.80 14.57 5.91
N SER A 156 -6.20 15.15 4.86
CA SER A 156 -5.00 14.61 4.20
C SER A 156 -3.83 14.36 5.18
N SER A 157 -3.66 15.23 6.18
CA SER A 157 -2.68 15.06 7.25
C SER A 157 -2.95 13.80 8.09
N GLU A 158 -4.21 13.51 8.38
CA GLU A 158 -4.62 12.35 9.16
C GLU A 158 -4.42 11.06 8.35
N ILE A 159 -4.76 11.10 7.05
CA ILE A 159 -4.51 10.01 6.11
C ILE A 159 -3.02 9.69 6.04
N THR A 160 -2.18 10.70 5.89
CA THR A 160 -0.72 10.54 5.87
C THR A 160 -0.21 10.01 7.22
N GLN A 161 -0.72 10.52 8.34
CA GLN A 161 -0.34 10.05 9.67
C GLN A 161 -0.70 8.57 9.89
N MET A 162 -1.89 8.12 9.46
CA MET A 162 -2.29 6.70 9.53
C MET A 162 -1.29 5.80 8.78
N ILE A 163 -0.84 6.24 7.61
CA ILE A 163 0.14 5.50 6.78
C ILE A 163 1.54 5.56 7.40
N GLN A 164 1.93 6.70 7.94
CA GLN A 164 3.22 6.90 8.63
C GLN A 164 3.32 6.05 9.89
N ASP A 165 2.25 5.96 10.69
CA ASP A 165 2.21 5.13 11.89
C ASP A 165 2.33 3.64 11.54
N GLY A 166 1.63 3.18 10.51
CA GLY A 166 1.67 1.77 10.09
C GLY A 166 2.99 1.40 9.42
N THR A 167 3.60 2.32 8.68
CA THR A 167 4.84 2.02 7.93
C THR A 167 6.10 2.29 8.75
N GLY A 168 6.17 3.47 9.38
CA GLY A 168 7.31 3.92 10.17
C GLY A 168 7.28 3.47 11.63
N GLY A 169 6.13 2.99 12.11
CA GLY A 169 5.92 2.60 13.49
C GLY A 169 5.53 3.77 14.39
N THR A 170 5.24 3.44 15.64
CA THR A 170 4.88 4.40 16.68
C THR A 170 5.87 4.31 17.85
N ALA A 171 5.71 5.17 18.86
CA ALA A 171 6.49 5.05 20.09
C ALA A 171 6.21 3.75 20.87
N SER A 172 5.10 3.07 20.58
CA SER A 172 4.63 1.91 21.34
C SER A 172 4.63 0.61 20.54
N GLY A 173 4.86 0.66 19.23
CA GLY A 173 4.81 -0.54 18.40
C GLY A 173 5.48 -0.37 17.04
N ASP A 174 5.86 -1.51 16.49
CA ASP A 174 6.55 -1.62 15.23
C ASP A 174 5.63 -1.29 14.05
N GLY A 175 6.17 -0.58 13.07
CA GLY A 175 5.60 -0.48 11.73
C GLY A 175 6.33 -1.39 10.76
N LEU A 176 5.95 -1.33 9.48
CA LEU A 176 6.54 -2.17 8.42
C LEU A 176 8.08 -2.09 8.36
N LYS A 177 8.67 -0.92 8.63
CA LYS A 177 10.13 -0.74 8.65
C LYS A 177 10.80 -1.62 9.70
N GLN A 178 10.24 -1.67 10.91
CA GLN A 178 10.75 -2.51 12.00
C GLN A 178 10.44 -3.98 11.73
N CYS A 179 9.24 -4.30 11.22
CA CYS A 179 8.88 -5.67 10.84
C CYS A 179 9.83 -6.26 9.79
N ILE A 180 10.27 -5.46 8.81
CA ILE A 180 11.28 -5.86 7.83
C ILE A 180 12.63 -6.13 8.50
N ALA A 181 13.08 -5.25 9.39
CA ALA A 181 14.33 -5.49 10.14
C ALA A 181 14.26 -6.77 11.00
N LEU A 182 13.13 -6.99 11.68
CA LEU A 182 12.87 -8.17 12.50
C LEU A 182 12.77 -9.47 11.70
N SER A 183 12.43 -9.39 10.40
CA SER A 183 12.40 -10.57 9.53
C SER A 183 13.76 -11.24 9.41
N GLY A 184 14.86 -10.47 9.54
CA GLY A 184 16.23 -10.92 9.34
C GLY A 184 16.56 -11.34 7.90
N ALA A 185 15.63 -11.18 6.95
CA ALA A 185 15.83 -11.51 5.55
C ALA A 185 16.30 -10.29 4.75
N THR A 186 17.09 -10.55 3.71
CA THR A 186 17.60 -9.52 2.79
C THR A 186 17.11 -9.71 1.35
N ASP A 187 16.43 -10.83 1.08
CA ASP A 187 15.75 -11.10 -0.18
C ASP A 187 14.27 -10.69 -0.10
N VAL A 188 13.50 -10.93 -1.16
CA VAL A 188 12.07 -10.57 -1.23
C VAL A 188 11.23 -11.16 -0.09
N SER A 189 11.65 -12.28 0.51
CA SER A 189 10.93 -12.89 1.64
C SER A 189 10.81 -11.96 2.84
N MET A 190 11.68 -10.93 2.94
CA MET A 190 11.59 -9.92 4.00
C MET A 190 10.22 -9.24 4.04
N TYR A 191 9.56 -9.04 2.89
CA TYR A 191 8.23 -8.42 2.82
C TYR A 191 7.14 -9.37 3.34
N TYR A 192 7.18 -10.64 2.95
CA TYR A 192 6.16 -11.62 3.38
C TYR A 192 6.32 -11.96 4.87
N LYS A 193 7.57 -12.10 5.32
CA LYS A 193 7.93 -12.28 6.74
C LYS A 193 7.53 -11.03 7.55
N ALA A 194 7.78 -9.83 7.04
CA ALA A 194 7.34 -8.60 7.69
C ALA A 194 5.81 -8.49 7.77
N ALA A 195 5.07 -8.87 6.72
CA ALA A 195 3.61 -8.91 6.77
C ALA A 195 3.12 -9.84 7.89
N ARG A 196 3.77 -11.00 8.05
CA ARG A 196 3.45 -11.92 9.15
C ARG A 196 3.75 -11.33 10.53
N ILE A 197 4.87 -10.63 10.67
CA ILE A 197 5.25 -9.95 11.92
C ILE A 197 4.28 -8.80 12.21
N TYR A 198 3.88 -8.02 11.21
CA TYR A 198 2.91 -6.93 11.37
C TYR A 198 1.57 -7.46 11.91
N ASN A 199 1.09 -8.57 11.35
CA ASN A 199 -0.18 -9.18 11.75
C ASN A 199 -0.16 -9.82 13.15
N SER A 200 0.93 -10.51 13.50
CA SER A 200 0.93 -11.42 14.66
C SER A 200 2.05 -11.14 15.68
N GLY A 201 2.83 -10.08 15.46
CA GLY A 201 3.98 -9.68 16.27
C GLY A 201 5.20 -10.60 16.15
N SER A 202 5.09 -11.74 15.46
CA SER A 202 6.17 -12.74 15.40
C SER A 202 6.00 -13.72 14.24
N ILE A 203 7.05 -14.50 13.98
CA ILE A 203 6.99 -15.67 13.11
C ILE A 203 7.04 -16.92 13.99
N SER A 204 6.12 -17.86 13.77
CA SER A 204 6.07 -19.16 14.44
C SER A 204 7.43 -19.88 14.41
N SER A 205 7.70 -20.72 15.40
CA SER A 205 8.89 -21.57 15.43
C SER A 205 8.98 -22.52 14.23
N THR A 206 7.84 -22.90 13.65
CA THR A 206 7.76 -23.70 12.41
C THR A 206 8.20 -22.95 11.15
N LYS A 207 8.40 -21.63 11.24
CA LYS A 207 8.71 -20.70 10.14
C LYS A 207 7.65 -20.58 9.06
N ASN A 208 6.61 -21.41 9.07
CA ASN A 208 5.47 -21.26 8.19
C ASN A 208 4.73 -19.94 8.50
N LEU A 209 4.58 -19.07 7.49
CA LEU A 209 3.91 -17.78 7.63
C LEU A 209 2.39 -17.92 7.81
N GLY A 210 1.83 -19.09 7.51
CA GLY A 210 0.47 -19.46 7.85
C GLY A 210 0.29 -19.99 9.28
N ALA A 211 1.34 -20.13 10.10
CA ALA A 211 1.26 -20.70 11.45
C ALA A 211 1.44 -19.64 12.55
N GLY A 212 0.92 -19.92 13.75
CA GLY A 212 1.00 -19.02 14.91
C GLY A 212 -0.37 -18.49 15.30
N VAL A 213 -0.40 -17.30 15.91
CA VAL A 213 -1.63 -16.59 16.33
C VAL A 213 -2.12 -15.62 15.26
N ALA A 214 -3.28 -14.98 15.45
CA ALA A 214 -3.89 -14.03 14.52
C ALA A 214 -4.25 -14.66 13.15
N THR A 215 -4.50 -13.83 12.14
CA THR A 215 -5.01 -14.25 10.82
C THR A 215 -3.96 -15.06 10.06
N HIS A 216 -4.23 -16.33 9.80
CA HIS A 216 -3.31 -17.27 9.19
C HIS A 216 -3.08 -16.99 7.71
N CYS A 217 -4.11 -16.58 6.96
CA CYS A 217 -3.98 -16.30 5.52
C CYS A 217 -3.27 -14.97 5.19
N TYR A 218 -2.96 -14.16 6.20
CA TYR A 218 -2.52 -12.77 6.04
C TYR A 218 -1.33 -12.60 5.08
N ALA A 219 -0.24 -13.33 5.28
CA ALA A 219 0.94 -13.21 4.43
C ALA A 219 0.67 -13.70 2.99
N SER A 220 -0.15 -14.75 2.83
CA SER A 220 -0.59 -15.24 1.51
C SER A 220 -1.43 -14.19 0.79
N ASP A 221 -2.38 -13.55 1.49
CA ASP A 221 -3.21 -12.49 0.93
C ASP A 221 -2.39 -11.27 0.48
N VAL A 222 -1.37 -10.90 1.26
CA VAL A 222 -0.44 -9.80 0.92
C VAL A 222 0.39 -10.14 -0.30
N ALA A 223 0.92 -11.36 -0.42
CA ALA A 223 1.64 -11.80 -1.62
C ALA A 223 0.74 -11.74 -2.86
N ASN A 224 -0.52 -12.17 -2.75
CA ASN A 224 -1.46 -12.09 -3.86
C ASN A 224 -1.78 -10.65 -4.27
N ARG A 225 -1.96 -9.73 -3.31
CA ARG A 225 -2.15 -8.29 -3.61
C ARG A 225 -0.97 -7.74 -4.42
N LEU A 226 0.26 -8.08 -4.01
CA LEU A 226 1.48 -7.67 -4.68
C LEU A 226 1.58 -8.21 -6.11
N THR A 227 0.96 -9.35 -6.41
CA THR A 227 0.89 -9.94 -7.76
C THR A 227 -0.39 -9.61 -8.52
N GLY A 228 -1.20 -8.67 -8.02
CA GLY A 228 -2.35 -8.11 -8.73
C GLY A 228 -3.72 -8.75 -8.45
N TRP A 229 -3.84 -9.54 -7.38
CA TRP A 229 -5.14 -9.95 -6.87
C TRP A 229 -5.90 -8.74 -6.32
N THR A 230 -7.19 -8.63 -6.66
CA THR A 230 -8.03 -7.48 -6.28
C THR A 230 -9.37 -7.92 -5.68
N THR A 231 -10.17 -8.69 -6.42
CA THR A 231 -11.56 -8.99 -6.07
C THR A 231 -11.96 -10.45 -6.20
N ALA A 232 -11.08 -11.30 -6.73
CA ALA A 232 -11.38 -12.74 -6.75
C ALA A 232 -11.52 -13.26 -5.31
N ALA A 233 -12.32 -14.31 -5.12
CA ALA A 233 -12.42 -14.92 -3.80
C ALA A 233 -11.05 -15.49 -3.37
N SER A 234 -10.65 -15.23 -2.13
CA SER A 234 -9.51 -15.93 -1.54
C SER A 234 -9.85 -17.42 -1.40
N THR A 235 -8.95 -18.29 -1.86
CA THR A 235 -9.06 -19.74 -1.65
C THR A 235 -8.24 -20.21 -0.44
N CYS A 236 -7.58 -19.29 0.26
CA CYS A 236 -6.85 -19.61 1.48
C CYS A 236 -7.83 -19.96 2.61
N SER A 237 -7.49 -21.01 3.35
CA SER A 237 -8.26 -21.44 4.52
C SER A 237 -7.42 -21.25 5.77
N GLU A 238 -7.98 -20.47 6.71
CA GLU A 238 -7.39 -20.18 8.02
C GLU A 238 -6.98 -21.46 8.78
N GLY A 239 -7.76 -22.54 8.63
CA GLY A 239 -7.52 -23.80 9.35
C GLY A 239 -6.44 -24.70 8.74
N SER A 240 -6.01 -24.47 7.49
CA SER A 240 -5.13 -25.42 6.79
C SER A 240 -3.84 -24.80 6.24
N VAL A 241 -3.76 -23.49 6.04
CA VAL A 241 -2.56 -22.84 5.47
C VAL A 241 -1.30 -23.09 6.30
N ALA A 242 -1.42 -23.22 7.62
CA ALA A 242 -0.33 -23.54 8.54
C ALA A 242 0.33 -24.91 8.30
N SER A 243 -0.34 -25.81 7.57
CA SER A 243 0.16 -27.17 7.27
C SER A 243 0.84 -27.28 5.91
N LEU A 244 0.73 -26.25 5.07
CA LEU A 244 1.29 -26.25 3.72
C LEU A 244 2.78 -25.88 3.76
N SER A 245 3.63 -26.70 3.15
CA SER A 245 5.07 -26.44 3.03
C SER A 245 5.46 -25.62 1.80
N GLY A 246 4.49 -25.13 1.02
CA GLY A 246 4.73 -24.34 -0.18
C GLY A 246 3.46 -23.96 -0.92
N THR A 247 3.61 -23.42 -2.12
CA THR A 247 2.53 -22.92 -2.97
C THR A 247 1.59 -24.02 -3.46
N VAL A 248 0.28 -23.78 -3.32
CA VAL A 248 -0.76 -24.62 -3.91
C VAL A 248 -1.50 -23.78 -4.96
N VAL A 249 -1.27 -24.09 -6.24
CA VAL A 249 -2.00 -23.48 -7.34
C VAL A 249 -3.39 -24.13 -7.41
N THR A 250 -4.41 -23.41 -6.95
CA THR A 250 -5.80 -23.83 -7.16
C THR A 250 -6.18 -23.48 -8.59
N VAL A 251 -6.01 -24.42 -9.53
CA VAL A 251 -6.55 -24.28 -10.89
C VAL A 251 -8.07 -24.35 -10.76
N GLY A 252 -8.75 -23.25 -11.10
CA GLY A 252 -10.18 -23.07 -10.87
C GLY A 252 -11.01 -24.29 -11.30
N SER A 253 -11.56 -25.00 -10.32
CA SER A 253 -12.58 -26.02 -10.54
C SER A 253 -13.92 -25.35 -10.35
N SER A 254 -14.60 -25.08 -11.45
CA SER A 254 -16.04 -24.80 -11.48
C SER A 254 -16.79 -25.91 -10.75
N SER A 255 -17.67 -25.52 -9.83
CA SER A 255 -18.48 -26.42 -9.02
C SER A 255 -19.35 -27.37 -9.85
N SER A 256 -19.51 -28.54 -9.25
CA SER A 256 -20.09 -29.80 -9.68
C SER A 256 -21.61 -29.83 -9.91
N ASP A 257 -22.03 -30.73 -10.80
CA ASP A 257 -23.18 -31.61 -10.57
C ASP A 257 -22.87 -33.00 -11.14
N GLY A 258 -23.14 -34.05 -10.34
CA GLY A 258 -23.22 -35.43 -10.83
C GLY A 258 -22.47 -36.48 -10.02
N SER A 259 -23.16 -37.07 -9.04
CA SER A 259 -22.82 -38.34 -8.40
C SER A 259 -22.46 -39.43 -9.41
N ALA A 260 -21.32 -40.10 -9.22
CA ALA A 260 -21.19 -41.54 -9.47
C ALA A 260 -19.99 -42.13 -8.71
N SER A 261 -20.31 -43.11 -7.87
CA SER A 261 -19.40 -44.04 -7.23
C SER A 261 -18.58 -44.82 -8.27
N SER A 262 -17.29 -45.04 -7.98
CA SER A 262 -16.62 -46.36 -7.90
C SER A 262 -15.18 -46.34 -8.45
N SER A 263 -14.33 -47.08 -7.72
CA SER A 263 -13.09 -47.75 -8.15
C SER A 263 -11.77 -46.99 -7.98
N ALA A 264 -11.11 -47.40 -6.90
CA ALA A 264 -9.71 -47.19 -6.58
C ALA A 264 -8.76 -47.66 -7.70
N VAL A 265 -7.69 -46.88 -7.91
CA VAL A 265 -6.46 -47.36 -8.54
C VAL A 265 -5.29 -46.89 -7.67
N ALA A 266 -4.67 -47.84 -6.98
CA ALA A 266 -3.46 -47.62 -6.19
C ALA A 266 -2.22 -47.50 -7.10
N PRO A 267 -1.23 -46.66 -6.77
CA PRO A 267 0.05 -46.67 -7.47
C PRO A 267 0.91 -47.86 -7.02
N VAL A 268 1.52 -48.50 -8.01
CA VAL A 268 2.45 -49.65 -7.91
C VAL A 268 3.72 -49.24 -7.16
N VAL A 269 3.99 -49.90 -6.03
CA VAL A 269 5.30 -49.86 -5.35
C VAL A 269 5.95 -51.24 -5.49
N VAL A 270 7.14 -51.26 -6.07
CA VAL A 270 8.06 -52.39 -6.23
C VAL A 270 8.75 -52.71 -4.89
N PRO A 271 8.76 -53.96 -4.40
CA PRO A 271 9.52 -54.32 -3.20
C PRO A 271 10.90 -54.92 -3.56
N SER A 272 11.94 -54.52 -2.81
CA SER A 272 13.17 -55.29 -2.65
C SER A 272 13.30 -55.70 -1.18
N SER A 273 13.35 -57.01 -0.99
CA SER A 273 13.41 -57.71 0.29
C SER A 273 14.83 -57.79 0.84
N SER A 274 15.00 -57.60 2.16
CA SER A 274 16.00 -58.29 2.98
C SER A 274 15.59 -58.23 4.45
N SER A 275 15.52 -59.41 5.05
CA SER A 275 14.94 -59.80 6.33
C SER A 275 15.87 -59.61 7.54
N ALA A 276 15.31 -59.22 8.70
CA ALA A 276 15.47 -59.90 9.99
C ALA A 276 14.65 -59.21 11.10
N ALA A 277 13.81 -60.00 11.78
CA ALA A 277 13.22 -59.75 13.10
C ALA A 277 13.63 -60.91 14.03
N PRO A 278 13.33 -60.96 15.35
CA PRO A 278 12.59 -60.03 16.23
C PRO A 278 13.41 -59.66 17.51
N ILE A 279 12.90 -58.94 18.51
CA ILE A 279 12.21 -59.45 19.71
C ILE A 279 11.26 -58.39 20.30
N VAL A 280 10.11 -58.88 20.76
CA VAL A 280 8.93 -58.30 21.39
C VAL A 280 9.16 -57.88 22.85
N VAL A 281 8.62 -56.73 23.29
CA VAL A 281 7.79 -56.63 24.53
C VAL A 281 6.72 -55.54 24.37
N GLN A 282 5.51 -55.95 24.73
CA GLN A 282 4.17 -55.37 24.63
C GLN A 282 3.89 -54.48 25.87
N SER A 283 3.16 -53.35 25.78
CA SER A 283 1.74 -53.20 26.21
C SER A 283 1.59 -51.79 26.81
N THR A 284 0.49 -51.03 26.80
CA THR A 284 -0.87 -51.07 26.24
C THR A 284 -1.52 -49.71 26.59
N THR A 285 -2.28 -49.12 25.67
CA THR A 285 -3.59 -48.38 25.79
C THR A 285 -3.84 -47.45 27.01
N ALA A 286 -4.45 -46.26 26.91
CA ALA A 286 -5.70 -45.93 26.21
C ALA A 286 -5.98 -44.41 26.20
N SER A 287 -7.03 -44.05 25.46
CA SER A 287 -7.48 -42.81 24.84
C SER A 287 -8.47 -41.91 25.64
N VAL A 288 -8.36 -40.57 25.45
CA VAL A 288 -9.39 -39.55 25.01
C VAL A 288 -10.69 -39.43 25.86
N PRO A 289 -11.28 -38.23 26.20
CA PRO A 289 -11.64 -37.20 25.22
C PRO A 289 -11.64 -35.70 25.58
N GLN A 290 -11.65 -34.95 24.47
CA GLN A 290 -12.02 -33.56 24.19
C GLN A 290 -13.40 -33.14 24.73
N ALA A 291 -13.55 -31.84 25.07
CA ALA A 291 -14.83 -31.16 25.18
C ALA A 291 -14.74 -29.70 24.71
N SER A 292 -15.89 -29.20 24.25
CA SER A 292 -16.12 -28.04 23.41
C SER A 292 -16.98 -27.00 24.12
N GLY A 293 -16.73 -25.70 23.89
CA GLY A 293 -17.76 -24.64 23.78
C GLY A 293 -18.14 -23.81 25.03
N GLY A 294 -18.45 -22.52 24.79
CA GLY A 294 -19.59 -21.83 25.43
C GLY A 294 -19.32 -20.59 26.29
N VAL A 295 -19.97 -19.47 25.92
CA VAL A 295 -20.08 -18.13 26.53
C VAL A 295 -21.02 -18.11 27.76
N PHE A 296 -20.89 -17.14 28.70
CA PHE A 296 -21.93 -16.27 29.31
C PHE A 296 -21.49 -15.61 30.65
N ALA A 297 -22.17 -14.52 31.01
CA ALA A 297 -21.75 -13.42 31.87
C ALA A 297 -22.26 -13.42 33.32
N ASP A 298 -21.62 -12.55 34.12
CA ASP A 298 -22.19 -11.55 35.06
C ASP A 298 -22.12 -11.72 36.61
N VAL A 299 -21.81 -10.55 37.22
CA VAL A 299 -21.95 -9.99 38.59
C VAL A 299 -21.45 -10.71 39.87
N GLY A 300 -20.75 -9.92 40.72
CA GLY A 300 -20.93 -9.99 42.18
C GLY A 300 -19.69 -9.79 43.07
N SER A 301 -19.51 -8.57 43.60
CA SER A 301 -18.53 -8.13 44.60
C SER A 301 -18.43 -8.99 45.88
N SER A 302 -17.22 -9.14 46.44
CA SER A 302 -16.77 -8.49 47.70
C SER A 302 -15.61 -9.22 48.42
N SER A 303 -14.61 -8.40 48.79
CA SER A 303 -13.87 -8.35 50.07
C SER A 303 -12.94 -9.48 50.57
N GLN A 304 -11.66 -9.09 50.67
CA GLN A 304 -10.65 -9.32 51.73
C GLN A 304 -10.31 -10.75 52.20
N ALA A 305 -9.01 -11.09 52.09
CA ALA A 305 -8.13 -11.26 53.26
C ALA A 305 -6.66 -11.42 52.86
N THR A 306 -5.81 -10.84 53.70
CA THR A 306 -4.35 -10.78 53.69
C THR A 306 -3.68 -12.13 54.00
N SER A 307 -2.46 -12.34 53.48
CA SER A 307 -1.34 -12.94 54.24
C SER A 307 -0.04 -12.84 53.44
N ALA A 308 0.88 -12.03 53.98
CA ALA A 308 2.27 -11.94 53.54
C ALA A 308 3.11 -13.00 54.28
N VAL A 309 4.03 -13.64 53.56
CA VAL A 309 5.10 -14.48 54.13
C VAL A 309 6.43 -14.03 53.54
N SER A 310 7.39 -13.76 54.44
CA SER A 310 8.71 -13.16 54.20
C SER A 310 9.81 -14.21 54.40
N ILE A 311 10.85 -14.28 53.55
CA ILE A 311 12.22 -14.72 53.92
C ILE A 311 13.24 -14.31 52.79
N PRO A 312 14.58 -14.32 52.99
CA PRO A 312 15.39 -13.15 53.38
C PRO A 312 16.49 -12.72 52.36
N VAL A 313 17.02 -11.51 52.54
CA VAL A 313 18.19 -10.93 51.84
C VAL A 313 19.48 -11.30 52.59
N ALA A 314 20.49 -11.82 51.87
CA ALA A 314 21.83 -12.10 52.38
C ALA A 314 22.80 -10.93 52.14
N ALA A 315 23.64 -10.69 53.14
CA ALA A 315 24.50 -9.53 53.32
C ALA A 315 25.88 -9.60 52.63
N ALA A 316 26.52 -8.43 52.54
CA ALA A 316 27.80 -8.13 51.92
C ALA A 316 29.05 -8.43 52.80
N SER A 317 30.24 -8.52 52.15
CA SER A 317 31.59 -8.00 52.55
C SER A 317 32.75 -8.77 51.88
N PRO A 318 34.03 -8.29 51.82
CA PRO A 318 34.56 -6.90 51.77
C PRO A 318 35.81 -6.66 50.84
N VAL A 319 36.13 -5.37 50.64
CA VAL A 319 37.40 -4.62 50.34
C VAL A 319 38.66 -5.24 49.66
N ALA A 320 39.25 -4.50 48.69
CA ALA A 320 40.65 -4.00 48.73
C ALA A 320 40.95 -2.98 47.60
N SER A 321 41.63 -1.90 47.97
CA SER A 321 42.02 -0.75 47.14
C SER A 321 43.39 -0.93 46.48
N LEU A 322 43.60 -0.36 45.29
CA LEU A 322 44.91 0.13 44.84
C LEU A 322 44.76 1.50 44.17
N VAL A 323 45.62 2.41 44.60
CA VAL A 323 45.71 3.83 44.24
C VAL A 323 46.87 3.99 43.27
N VAL A 324 46.69 4.64 42.12
CA VAL A 324 47.75 5.45 41.47
C VAL A 324 47.11 6.64 40.73
N THR A 325 47.65 7.81 41.05
CA THR A 325 47.41 9.19 40.59
C THR A 325 47.68 9.47 39.10
N SER A 326 46.88 10.37 38.49
CA SER A 326 47.32 11.27 37.41
C SER A 326 46.36 12.47 37.23
N GLN A 327 46.83 13.67 37.59
CA GLN A 327 46.33 15.04 37.31
C GLN A 327 46.53 15.37 35.81
N ALA A 328 45.91 16.33 35.09
CA ALA A 328 44.96 17.46 35.28
C ALA A 328 44.58 17.96 33.83
N PRO A 329 44.08 19.19 33.60
CA PRO A 329 42.72 19.69 33.86
C PRO A 329 41.97 20.21 32.60
N ALA A 330 40.66 20.37 32.73
CA ALA A 330 39.76 21.04 31.77
C ALA A 330 39.80 22.59 31.91
N PRO A 331 39.66 23.37 30.82
CA PRO A 331 39.62 24.83 30.91
C PRO A 331 38.19 25.36 31.13
N THR A 332 38.05 26.27 32.10
CA THR A 332 36.90 27.16 32.30
C THR A 332 37.14 28.52 31.61
N PRO A 333 36.09 29.30 31.32
CA PRO A 333 36.15 30.49 30.47
C PRO A 333 36.63 31.74 31.24
N LYS A 334 37.39 32.61 30.59
CA LYS A 334 37.75 33.93 31.12
C LYS A 334 36.90 35.03 30.49
N SER A 335 36.26 35.79 31.36
CA SER A 335 35.67 37.11 31.12
C SER A 335 36.77 38.16 30.87
N SER A 336 36.50 39.14 30.01
CA SER A 336 37.30 40.36 29.87
C SER A 336 36.35 41.53 29.63
N THR A 337 36.51 42.56 30.46
CA THR A 337 35.75 43.82 30.50
C THR A 337 36.51 44.93 29.76
N ILE A 338 35.84 46.07 29.51
CA ILE A 338 36.31 47.40 29.00
C ILE A 338 36.02 47.58 27.49
N ALA A 339 35.38 48.64 26.95
CA ALA A 339 34.84 49.92 27.44
C ALA A 339 33.66 50.36 26.54
N VAL A 340 32.78 51.19 27.11
CA VAL A 340 31.65 51.87 26.46
C VAL A 340 32.15 53.12 25.71
N VAL A 341 31.77 53.26 24.43
CA VAL A 341 31.69 54.55 23.73
C VAL A 341 30.37 54.60 22.97
N THR A 342 29.59 55.61 23.30
CA THR A 342 28.24 55.92 22.81
C THR A 342 28.32 56.66 21.49
N THR A 343 27.61 56.20 20.46
CA THR A 343 27.05 57.08 19.41
C THR A 343 25.77 56.44 18.87
N ALA A 344 24.66 57.14 19.08
CA ALA A 344 23.32 56.80 18.63
C ALA A 344 23.10 57.25 17.19
N THR A 345 22.48 56.39 16.37
CA THR A 345 21.79 56.81 15.14
C THR A 345 20.43 56.13 15.12
N VAL A 346 19.41 56.99 15.01
CA VAL A 346 17.97 56.73 15.14
C VAL A 346 17.41 56.27 13.79
N ILE A 347 16.60 55.21 13.75
CA ILE A 347 15.62 54.94 12.67
C ILE A 347 14.34 54.35 13.31
N PRO A 348 13.14 54.86 12.97
CA PRO A 348 11.93 54.67 13.78
C PRO A 348 11.21 53.34 13.54
N GLN A 349 10.63 52.85 14.63
CA GLN A 349 9.66 51.77 14.72
C GLN A 349 8.27 52.31 14.32
N ALA A 350 7.64 51.69 13.32
CA ALA A 350 6.22 51.88 13.03
C ALA A 350 5.49 50.54 13.22
N ALA A 351 4.55 50.55 14.14
CA ALA A 351 3.57 49.51 14.34
C ALA A 351 2.63 49.43 13.13
N SER A 352 2.33 48.22 12.65
CA SER A 352 1.26 47.99 11.67
C SER A 352 0.22 47.04 12.24
N THR A 353 -0.95 47.64 12.43
CA THR A 353 -2.25 47.05 12.71
C THR A 353 -2.68 46.08 11.62
N VAL A 354 -3.20 44.92 12.03
CA VAL A 354 -3.96 43.98 11.20
C VAL A 354 -5.27 44.65 10.74
N ALA A 355 -5.45 44.74 9.43
CA ALA A 355 -6.74 45.00 8.80
C ALA A 355 -6.85 44.21 7.49
N SER A 356 -7.83 43.31 7.44
CA SER A 356 -8.30 42.66 6.21
C SER A 356 -8.72 43.72 5.19
N SER A 357 -8.21 43.63 3.97
CA SER A 357 -8.78 44.26 2.79
C SER A 357 -8.30 43.51 1.55
N ALA A 358 -9.22 42.80 0.90
CA ALA A 358 -9.03 42.22 -0.41
C ALA A 358 -8.94 43.34 -1.47
N THR A 359 -7.86 43.36 -2.25
CA THR A 359 -7.73 44.11 -3.51
C THR A 359 -6.74 43.41 -4.47
N PRO A 360 -6.90 43.57 -5.79
CA PRO A 360 -6.50 42.56 -6.78
C PRO A 360 -5.07 42.67 -7.33
N HIS A 361 -4.54 41.48 -7.65
CA HIS A 361 -3.54 41.02 -8.62
C HIS A 361 -2.60 42.03 -9.34
N PRO A 362 -1.27 41.79 -9.35
CA PRO A 362 -0.39 42.28 -10.42
C PRO A 362 -0.51 41.37 -11.66
N THR A 363 -1.14 41.89 -12.72
CA THR A 363 -1.21 41.25 -14.03
C THR A 363 0.18 41.17 -14.66
N ILE A 364 0.76 39.97 -14.77
CA ILE A 364 1.74 39.68 -15.81
C ILE A 364 0.97 39.46 -17.11
N SER A 365 1.19 40.38 -18.04
CA SER A 365 0.63 40.34 -19.39
C SER A 365 1.39 39.32 -20.23
N VAL A 366 0.77 38.17 -20.47
CA VAL A 366 1.03 37.31 -21.64
C VAL A 366 -0.35 36.96 -22.22
N ASN A 367 -0.65 37.45 -23.42
CA ASN A 367 -1.93 37.25 -24.09
C ASN A 367 -2.04 35.80 -24.63
N ASP A 368 -2.92 34.94 -24.11
CA ASP A 368 -3.76 33.94 -24.86
C ASP A 368 -4.55 32.98 -23.91
N PRO A 369 -5.60 32.24 -24.36
CA PRO A 369 -6.50 31.45 -23.52
C PRO A 369 -5.98 30.03 -23.19
N ASN A 370 -4.68 29.86 -22.98
CA ASN A 370 -4.04 28.56 -22.81
C ASN A 370 -3.11 28.52 -21.59
N VAL A 371 -3.23 27.43 -20.83
CA VAL A 371 -2.20 26.61 -20.18
C VAL A 371 -0.81 27.19 -19.86
N GLY A 372 -0.32 26.89 -18.64
CA GLY A 372 0.96 27.35 -18.11
C GLY A 372 2.18 26.57 -18.62
N ALA A 373 3.33 27.24 -18.63
CA ALA A 373 4.62 26.61 -18.94
C ALA A 373 5.17 25.82 -17.74
N THR A 374 5.99 24.81 -18.03
CA THR A 374 6.70 24.04 -17.01
C THR A 374 7.62 24.93 -16.19
N ILE A 375 7.49 24.90 -14.86
CA ILE A 375 8.43 25.53 -13.94
C ILE A 375 9.49 24.50 -13.55
N THR A 376 10.76 24.90 -13.45
CA THR A 376 11.83 23.98 -13.07
C THR A 376 11.57 23.43 -11.64
N PRO A 377 11.51 22.10 -11.45
CA PRO A 377 11.29 21.51 -10.13
C PRO A 377 12.34 21.97 -9.11
N GLY A 378 11.93 22.19 -7.86
CA GLY A 378 12.79 22.70 -6.79
C GLY A 378 13.01 24.22 -6.82
N THR A 379 12.47 24.93 -7.81
CA THR A 379 12.46 26.41 -7.80
C THR A 379 11.55 26.91 -6.67
N ALA A 380 11.96 27.98 -6.00
CA ALA A 380 11.15 28.59 -4.95
C ALA A 380 9.79 29.05 -5.50
N CYS A 381 8.73 28.78 -4.76
CA CYS A 381 7.39 29.31 -5.02
C CYS A 381 6.96 30.26 -3.90
N THR A 382 6.17 31.27 -4.25
CA THR A 382 5.77 32.34 -3.32
C THR A 382 4.50 32.05 -2.55
N GLN A 383 3.64 31.16 -3.07
CA GLN A 383 2.36 30.84 -2.47
C GLN A 383 2.20 29.33 -2.26
N GLU A 384 2.16 28.94 -0.99
CA GLU A 384 2.01 27.54 -0.60
C GLU A 384 0.66 26.99 -1.08
N GLY A 385 0.68 25.83 -1.74
CA GLY A 385 -0.54 25.21 -2.28
C GLY A 385 -0.97 25.71 -3.66
N GLU A 386 -0.25 26.65 -4.28
CA GLU A 386 -0.50 27.10 -5.65
C GLU A 386 -0.27 25.97 -6.66
N TRP A 387 -1.17 25.84 -7.63
CA TRP A 387 -1.15 24.84 -8.68
C TRP A 387 -0.72 25.44 -10.00
N ASN A 388 0.14 24.71 -10.74
CA ASN A 388 0.51 25.03 -12.11
C ASN A 388 -0.06 23.97 -13.09
N CYS A 389 -1.00 24.32 -13.96
CA CYS A 389 -1.50 23.42 -15.02
C CYS A 389 -0.66 23.56 -16.29
N ILE A 390 -0.11 22.43 -16.77
CA ILE A 390 0.84 22.35 -17.87
C ILE A 390 0.26 21.49 -19.01
N ASP A 391 0.26 22.04 -20.21
CA ASP A 391 -0.36 21.53 -21.45
C ASP A 391 -1.77 20.88 -21.32
N GLY A 392 -2.51 21.19 -20.24
CA GLY A 392 -3.82 20.64 -19.92
C GLY A 392 -3.77 19.16 -19.58
N LYS A 393 -2.56 18.59 -19.46
CA LYS A 393 -2.31 17.15 -19.32
C LYS A 393 -1.40 16.83 -18.14
N SER A 394 -0.81 17.85 -17.55
CA SER A 394 0.15 17.70 -16.46
C SER A 394 -0.01 18.84 -15.48
N PHE A 395 0.54 18.70 -14.28
CA PHE A 395 0.48 19.72 -13.27
C PHE A 395 1.73 19.72 -12.37
N GLN A 396 1.96 20.84 -11.69
CA GLN A 396 2.89 20.96 -10.57
C GLN A 396 2.16 21.62 -9.41
N GLN A 397 2.63 21.38 -8.18
CA GLN A 397 2.13 22.04 -6.99
C GLN A 397 3.28 22.68 -6.22
N CYS A 398 3.05 23.86 -5.67
CA CYS A 398 3.93 24.48 -4.70
C CYS A 398 3.75 23.81 -3.33
N GLY A 399 4.82 23.22 -2.82
CA GLY A 399 4.85 22.60 -1.49
C GLY A 399 6.22 22.71 -0.85
N SER A 400 6.24 22.96 0.45
CA SER A 400 7.42 23.33 1.24
C SER A 400 8.20 24.50 0.64
N GLY A 401 7.51 25.50 0.08
CA GLY A 401 8.13 26.67 -0.57
C GLY A 401 8.87 26.37 -1.87
N THR A 402 8.71 25.17 -2.46
CA THR A 402 9.30 24.81 -3.77
C THR A 402 8.30 24.14 -4.72
N TRP A 403 8.52 24.30 -6.03
CA TRP A 403 7.71 23.63 -7.05
C TRP A 403 8.02 22.14 -7.14
N SER A 404 6.98 21.30 -7.18
CA SER A 404 7.11 19.86 -7.40
C SER A 404 7.66 19.51 -8.80
N VAL A 405 8.00 18.24 -8.99
CA VAL A 405 8.17 17.66 -10.34
C VAL A 405 6.85 17.72 -11.13
N VAL A 406 6.93 17.68 -12.47
CA VAL A 406 5.75 17.62 -13.35
C VAL A 406 5.08 16.27 -13.21
N MET A 407 3.82 16.28 -12.78
CA MET A 407 2.98 15.09 -12.65
C MET A 407 1.97 15.02 -13.78
N GLN A 408 1.69 13.83 -14.31
CA GLN A 408 0.69 13.64 -15.36
C GLN A 408 -0.72 13.58 -14.78
N LEU A 409 -1.69 14.17 -15.47
CA LEU A 409 -3.10 13.98 -15.18
C LEU A 409 -3.55 12.60 -15.66
N GLY A 410 -4.58 12.06 -14.98
CA GLY A 410 -5.18 10.78 -15.37
C GLY A 410 -5.74 10.81 -16.80
N ALA A 411 -5.66 9.67 -17.50
CA ALA A 411 -6.19 9.55 -18.85
C ALA A 411 -7.67 9.97 -18.91
N GLY A 412 -8.03 10.76 -19.93
CA GLY A 412 -9.39 11.27 -20.10
C GLY A 412 -9.74 12.50 -19.25
N THR A 413 -8.76 13.10 -18.56
CA THR A 413 -8.94 14.37 -17.83
C THR A 413 -8.05 15.49 -18.39
N GLN A 414 -8.46 16.74 -18.17
CA GLN A 414 -7.69 17.92 -18.51
C GLN A 414 -7.76 18.98 -17.41
N CYS A 415 -6.65 19.67 -17.14
CA CYS A 415 -6.67 20.88 -16.32
C CYS A 415 -6.80 22.12 -17.19
N THR A 416 -7.37 23.20 -16.64
CA THR A 416 -7.68 24.41 -17.42
C THR A 416 -7.03 25.69 -16.91
N THR A 417 -6.46 25.70 -15.70
CA THR A 417 -5.97 26.93 -15.06
C THR A 417 -4.47 26.90 -14.84
N ALA A 418 -3.75 27.75 -15.56
CA ALA A 418 -2.29 27.81 -15.59
C ALA A 418 -1.65 28.02 -14.22
N LEU A 419 -2.02 29.06 -13.45
CA LEU A 419 -1.60 29.26 -12.06
C LEU A 419 -2.84 29.59 -11.22
N ALA A 420 -3.12 28.82 -10.16
CA ALA A 420 -4.27 29.06 -9.29
C ALA A 420 -4.15 28.39 -7.92
N ASP A 421 -4.87 28.93 -6.94
CA ASP A 421 -5.03 28.35 -5.60
C ASP A 421 -5.76 26.99 -5.63
N THR A 422 -6.41 26.66 -6.75
CA THR A 422 -7.14 25.41 -6.94
C THR A 422 -7.00 24.94 -8.38
N ILE A 423 -6.62 23.67 -8.57
CA ILE A 423 -6.57 23.05 -9.89
C ILE A 423 -7.97 22.58 -10.32
N ASN A 424 -8.46 23.10 -11.44
CA ASN A 424 -9.70 22.63 -12.06
C ASN A 424 -9.38 21.50 -13.04
N ILE A 425 -9.82 20.27 -12.74
CA ILE A 425 -9.66 19.09 -13.59
C ILE A 425 -11.03 18.66 -14.11
N THR A 426 -11.20 18.61 -15.43
CA THR A 426 -12.44 18.20 -16.08
C THR A 426 -12.22 16.94 -16.94
N ALA A 427 -13.26 16.16 -17.16
CA ALA A 427 -13.19 15.07 -18.14
C ALA A 427 -13.15 15.63 -19.56
N ILE A 428 -12.30 15.07 -20.42
CA ILE A 428 -12.28 15.40 -21.85
C ILE A 428 -13.55 14.80 -22.46
N GLU A 429 -14.48 15.64 -22.91
CA GLU A 429 -15.73 15.17 -23.53
C GLU A 429 -15.43 14.31 -24.75
N SER A 430 -15.78 13.02 -24.67
CA SER A 430 -15.74 12.11 -25.82
C SER A 430 -17.06 12.21 -26.58
N LYS A 431 -16.99 12.61 -27.86
CA LYS A 431 -18.17 12.66 -28.74
C LYS A 431 -18.89 11.30 -28.73
N PRO A 432 -20.21 11.24 -28.51
CA PRO A 432 -20.93 9.98 -28.47
C PRO A 432 -20.84 9.27 -29.83
N LYS A 433 -20.35 8.03 -29.83
CA LYS A 433 -20.34 7.17 -31.03
C LYS A 433 -21.79 6.98 -31.51
N PRO A 434 -22.09 7.16 -32.81
CA PRO A 434 -23.45 6.96 -33.33
C PRO A 434 -23.87 5.50 -33.12
N LYS A 435 -24.99 5.30 -32.41
CA LYS A 435 -25.57 3.97 -32.19
C LYS A 435 -26.02 3.40 -33.54
N SER A 436 -25.34 2.36 -34.02
CA SER A 436 -25.79 1.56 -35.16
C SER A 436 -27.13 0.91 -34.82
N ARG A 437 -28.21 1.41 -35.43
CA ARG A 437 -29.53 0.78 -35.41
C ARG A 437 -29.45 -0.52 -36.22
N ARG A 438 -29.18 -1.65 -35.56
CA ARG A 438 -29.45 -2.97 -36.16
C ARG A 438 -30.97 -3.14 -36.28
N SER A 439 -31.45 -3.05 -37.51
CA SER A 439 -32.81 -3.39 -37.91
C SER A 439 -33.13 -4.84 -37.51
N MET A 440 -34.11 -5.03 -36.63
CA MET A 440 -34.71 -6.33 -36.38
C MET A 440 -35.55 -6.73 -37.60
N ASN A 441 -34.94 -7.46 -38.54
CA ASN A 441 -35.69 -8.16 -39.57
C ASN A 441 -36.32 -9.44 -38.98
N ARG A 442 -37.59 -9.27 -38.59
CA ARG A 442 -38.64 -10.28 -38.50
C ARG A 442 -38.46 -11.39 -39.55
N HIS A 443 -38.27 -12.64 -39.10
CA HIS A 443 -38.50 -13.83 -39.92
C HIS A 443 -39.72 -14.57 -39.38
N ILE A 444 -40.85 -14.34 -40.04
CA ILE A 444 -42.04 -15.19 -40.02
C ILE A 444 -41.82 -16.30 -41.06
N ARG A 445 -41.84 -17.57 -40.64
CA ARG A 445 -42.32 -18.75 -41.40
C ARG A 445 -42.32 -19.95 -40.43
N LEU A 446 -43.48 -20.33 -39.89
CA LEU A 446 -44.40 -21.35 -40.44
C LEU A 446 -43.84 -22.79 -40.40
N HIS A 447 -44.15 -23.48 -39.29
CA HIS A 447 -44.44 -24.92 -39.21
C HIS A 447 -45.65 -24.99 -38.25
N LYS A 448 -46.91 -25.11 -38.69
CA LYS A 448 -47.62 -26.19 -39.41
C LYS A 448 -47.68 -27.50 -38.59
N ASN A 449 -48.87 -27.73 -38.01
CA ASN A 449 -49.43 -28.97 -37.41
C ASN A 449 -48.79 -29.36 -36.06
N MET A 450 -49.51 -29.56 -34.94
CA MET A 450 -50.88 -29.99 -34.67
C MET A 450 -51.48 -29.26 -33.47
#